data_AF-A0A7S4CKD8-F1
#
_entry.id   AF-A0A7S4CKD8-F1
#
_cell.length_a   1.000
_cell.length_b   1.000
_cell.length_c   1.000
_cell.angle_alpha   90.00
_cell.angle_beta   90.00
_cell.angle_gamma   90.00
#
_symmetry.space_group_name_H-M   'P 1'
#
loop_
_entity.id
_entity.type
_entity.pdbx_description
1 polymer ?
#
loop_
_entity_poly.entity_id
_entity_poly.type
_entity_poly.pdbx_seq_one_letter_code
_entity_poly.pdbx_strand_id
1 'polypeptide(L)'
;MADVAHEAESLAQNEAIWRYMKDSTPRPVTSTEAMASSAVALSFDDEFGMIVVISETGDTERFVAKYRPRIPVLIVTDQPYIYRQAVFRKGLRPMLVDSFGATLADKGASFMGDLKAMRRKSSMGGQQLKVNTVLQSACREGKELSLVKPGDKVIAIYDSDLSDGVEEATTLRVITVE
;
A
#
# COMPACT_ATOMS: atom_id res chain seq x y z
N MET A 1 -13.57 -17.49 14.03
CA MET A 1 -12.95 -16.17 14.34
C MET A 1 -12.91 -15.28 13.10
N ALA A 2 -12.43 -15.75 11.95
CA ALA A 2 -12.39 -14.98 10.71
C ALA A 2 -13.77 -14.43 10.28
N ASP A 3 -14.81 -15.26 10.26
CA ASP A 3 -16.16 -14.83 9.82
C ASP A 3 -16.76 -13.75 10.73
N VAL A 4 -16.57 -13.89 12.05
CA VAL A 4 -17.03 -12.89 13.02
C VAL A 4 -16.30 -11.55 12.82
N ALA A 5 -15.00 -11.59 12.52
CA ALA A 5 -14.24 -10.39 12.22
C ALA A 5 -14.71 -9.74 10.91
N HIS A 6 -14.99 -10.55 9.87
CA HIS A 6 -15.50 -10.05 8.60
C HIS A 6 -16.85 -9.33 8.76
N GLU A 7 -17.80 -9.93 9.49
CA GLU A 7 -19.11 -9.32 9.76
C GLU A 7 -18.97 -8.05 10.61
N ALA A 8 -18.12 -8.08 11.63
CA ALA A 8 -17.85 -6.90 12.47
C ALA A 8 -17.22 -5.75 11.67
N GLU A 9 -16.37 -6.05 10.69
CA GLU A 9 -15.76 -5.06 9.81
C GLU A 9 -16.76 -4.45 8.81
N SER A 10 -17.69 -5.26 8.31
CA SER A 10 -18.76 -4.81 7.39
C SER A 10 -19.70 -3.80 8.06
N LEU A 11 -19.94 -3.96 9.36
CA LEU A 11 -20.80 -3.07 10.15
C LEU A 11 -20.07 -1.82 10.69
N ALA A 12 -18.75 -1.73 10.55
CA ALA A 12 -17.98 -0.63 11.11
C ALA A 12 -18.22 0.68 10.33
N GLN A 13 -18.56 1.75 11.05
CA GLN A 13 -18.72 3.10 10.49
C GLN A 13 -17.36 3.77 10.25
N ASN A 14 -16.62 3.30 9.24
CA ASN A 14 -15.25 3.74 8.94
C ASN A 14 -15.15 5.26 8.72
N GLU A 15 -16.16 5.88 8.10
CA GLU A 15 -16.20 7.33 7.83
C GLU A 15 -16.26 8.17 9.13
N ALA A 16 -17.08 7.75 10.09
CA ALA A 16 -17.18 8.40 11.40
C ALA A 16 -15.87 8.23 12.20
N ILE A 17 -15.27 7.04 12.14
CA ILE A 17 -13.97 6.75 12.77
C ILE A 17 -12.88 7.64 12.15
N TRP A 18 -12.83 7.75 10.83
CA TRP A 18 -11.87 8.61 10.13
C TRP A 18 -11.98 10.07 10.57
N ARG A 19 -13.20 10.63 10.59
CA ARG A 19 -13.44 12.02 11.05
C ARG A 19 -12.93 12.23 12.47
N TYR A 20 -13.30 11.33 13.38
CA TYR A 20 -12.87 11.38 14.78
C TYR A 20 -11.34 11.31 14.92
N MET A 21 -10.69 10.42 14.18
CA MET A 21 -9.23 10.28 14.19
C MET A 21 -8.54 11.53 13.63
N LYS A 22 -9.10 12.15 12.59
CA LYS A 22 -8.56 13.38 11.98
C LYS A 22 -8.73 14.59 12.89
N ASP A 23 -9.84 14.69 13.61
CA ASP A 23 -10.09 15.81 14.53
C ASP A 23 -9.27 15.69 15.82
N SER A 24 -8.98 14.47 16.27
CA SER A 24 -8.13 14.21 17.46
C SER A 24 -6.63 14.30 17.18
N THR A 25 -6.20 14.40 15.93
CA THR A 25 -4.76 14.54 15.62
C THR A 25 -4.22 15.93 15.94
N PRO A 26 -3.09 16.04 16.68
CA PRO A 26 -2.45 17.31 16.96
C PRO A 26 -1.91 17.93 15.66
N ARG A 27 -2.01 19.25 15.54
CA ARG A 27 -1.51 20.02 14.39
C ARG A 27 -0.19 20.70 14.78
N PRO A 28 0.80 20.80 13.89
CA PRO A 28 0.81 20.43 12.47
C PRO A 28 1.02 18.93 12.23
N VAL A 29 0.42 18.39 11.16
CA VAL A 29 0.62 17.01 10.72
C VAL A 29 1.83 16.90 9.80
N THR A 30 2.45 15.71 9.75
CA THR A 30 3.54 15.40 8.81
C THR A 30 3.01 15.29 7.37
N SER A 31 3.87 15.45 6.37
CA SER A 31 3.52 15.30 4.94
C SER A 31 2.93 13.92 4.67
N THR A 32 3.60 12.87 5.15
CA THR A 32 3.16 11.47 5.05
C THR A 32 1.78 11.24 5.65
N GLU A 33 1.54 11.78 6.85
CA GLU A 33 0.25 11.67 7.53
C GLU A 33 -0.86 12.45 6.81
N ALA A 34 -0.55 13.65 6.30
CA ALA A 34 -1.48 14.45 5.51
C ALA A 34 -1.89 13.73 4.22
N MET A 35 -0.94 13.08 3.55
CA MET A 35 -1.17 12.30 2.34
C MET A 35 -1.98 11.03 2.61
N ALA A 36 -1.65 10.30 3.67
CA ALA A 36 -2.44 9.16 4.12
C ALA A 36 -3.88 9.55 4.48
N SER A 37 -4.07 10.65 5.22
CA SER A 37 -5.40 11.17 5.54
C SER A 37 -6.19 11.53 4.29
N SER A 38 -5.53 12.07 3.27
CA SER A 38 -6.17 12.51 2.02
C SER A 38 -6.53 11.32 1.14
N ALA A 39 -5.68 10.29 1.06
CA ALA A 39 -5.98 9.05 0.35
C ALA A 39 -7.19 8.32 0.96
N VAL A 40 -7.28 8.28 2.29
CA VAL A 40 -8.45 7.69 2.96
C VAL A 40 -9.70 8.56 2.77
N ALA A 41 -9.58 9.89 2.73
CA ALA A 41 -10.70 10.77 2.40
C ALA A 41 -11.27 10.47 1.00
N LEU A 42 -10.39 10.34 0.00
CA LEU A 42 -10.79 10.00 -1.36
C LEU A 42 -11.54 8.66 -1.42
N SER A 43 -11.14 7.67 -0.61
CA SER A 43 -11.84 6.38 -0.54
C SER A 43 -13.30 6.48 -0.05
N PHE A 44 -13.69 7.60 0.57
CA PHE A 44 -15.06 7.89 0.96
C PHE A 44 -15.81 8.74 -0.07
N ASP A 45 -15.09 9.56 -0.84
CA ASP A 45 -15.68 10.50 -1.80
C ASP A 45 -16.15 9.81 -3.10
N ASP A 46 -15.43 8.78 -3.55
CA ASP A 46 -15.72 8.06 -4.81
C ASP A 46 -15.54 6.55 -4.64
N GLU A 47 -16.04 5.78 -5.60
CA GLU A 47 -15.91 4.32 -5.62
C GLU A 47 -14.50 3.92 -6.10
N PHE A 48 -13.61 3.67 -5.13
CA PHE A 48 -12.29 3.09 -5.36
C PHE A 48 -12.28 1.60 -4.99
N GLY A 49 -11.55 0.80 -5.76
CA GLY A 49 -11.41 -0.63 -5.49
C GLY A 49 -10.37 -0.93 -4.41
N MET A 50 -9.23 -0.23 -4.42
CA MET A 50 -8.18 -0.40 -3.41
C MET A 50 -7.29 0.84 -3.27
N ILE A 51 -6.50 0.87 -2.19
CA ILE A 51 -5.37 1.79 -2.04
C ILE A 51 -4.08 0.98 -2.19
N VAL A 52 -3.17 1.42 -3.04
CA VAL A 52 -1.82 0.89 -3.19
C VAL A 52 -0.86 1.83 -2.47
N VAL A 53 -0.06 1.30 -1.55
CA VAL A 53 0.97 2.05 -0.82
C VAL A 53 2.31 1.41 -1.11
N ILE A 54 3.26 2.18 -1.64
CA ILE A 54 4.65 1.73 -1.78
C ILE A 54 5.43 2.27 -0.59
N SER A 55 6.05 1.39 0.20
CA SER A 55 6.72 1.76 1.45
C SER A 55 8.01 0.97 1.67
N GLU A 56 9.08 1.66 2.07
CA GLU A 56 10.43 1.10 2.33
C GLU A 56 10.77 1.01 3.82
N THR A 57 10.07 1.76 4.68
CA THR A 57 10.25 1.83 6.13
C THR A 57 8.99 1.42 6.90
N GLY A 58 7.80 1.51 6.28
CA GLY A 58 6.52 1.07 6.86
C GLY A 58 5.78 2.14 7.66
N ASP A 59 6.16 3.42 7.52
CA ASP A 59 5.50 4.55 8.18
C ASP A 59 4.25 5.01 7.42
N THR A 60 4.29 5.08 6.09
CA THR A 60 3.15 5.53 5.28
C THR A 60 1.93 4.63 5.47
N GLU A 61 2.12 3.32 5.39
CA GLU A 61 1.07 2.33 5.59
C GLU A 61 0.49 2.36 7.02
N ARG A 62 1.30 2.75 8.01
CA ARG A 62 0.86 2.90 9.41
C ARG A 62 -0.13 4.06 9.54
N PHE A 63 0.15 5.18 8.88
CA PHE A 63 -0.76 6.32 8.86
C PHE A 63 -2.05 5.99 8.08
N VAL A 64 -1.96 5.23 6.99
CA VAL A 64 -3.17 4.76 6.28
C VAL A 64 -4.01 3.87 7.20
N ALA A 65 -3.39 2.92 7.91
CA ALA A 65 -4.10 2.05 8.85
C ALA A 65 -4.73 2.80 10.03
N LYS A 66 -4.07 3.87 10.51
CA LYS A 66 -4.59 4.76 11.57
C LYS A 66 -5.95 5.33 11.20
N TYR A 67 -6.11 5.74 9.94
CA TYR A 67 -7.32 6.38 9.42
C TYR A 67 -8.44 5.41 9.03
N ARG A 68 -8.21 4.08 9.16
CA ARG A 68 -9.23 3.02 8.98
C ARG A 68 -10.02 3.15 7.66
N PRO A 69 -9.38 2.95 6.50
CA PRO A 69 -10.06 2.98 5.22
C PRO A 69 -11.18 1.93 5.14
N ARG A 70 -12.21 2.22 4.35
CA ARG A 70 -13.28 1.26 4.02
C ARG A 70 -12.82 0.20 3.03
N ILE A 71 -11.90 0.57 2.14
CA ILE A 71 -11.39 -0.26 1.06
C ILE A 71 -10.10 -0.97 1.49
N PRO A 72 -9.79 -2.14 0.91
CA PRO A 72 -8.55 -2.86 1.21
C PRO A 72 -7.33 -2.03 0.78
N VAL A 73 -6.23 -2.18 1.53
CA VAL A 73 -4.97 -1.51 1.24
C VAL A 73 -3.92 -2.55 0.89
N LEU A 74 -3.37 -2.46 -0.32
CA LEU A 74 -2.25 -3.26 -0.79
C LEU A 74 -0.96 -2.50 -0.51
N ILE A 75 -0.08 -3.09 0.31
CA ILE A 75 1.26 -2.53 0.56
C ILE A 75 2.23 -3.24 -0.36
N VAL A 76 3.04 -2.49 -1.09
CA VAL A 76 4.16 -3.01 -1.84
C VAL A 76 5.44 -2.65 -1.11
N THR A 77 6.21 -3.65 -0.72
CA THR A 77 7.49 -3.48 -0.03
C THR A 77 8.52 -4.46 -0.56
N ASP A 78 9.79 -4.06 -0.56
CA ASP A 78 10.93 -4.91 -0.84
C ASP A 78 11.47 -5.59 0.42
N GLN A 79 11.11 -5.07 1.59
CA GLN A 79 11.67 -5.52 2.86
C GLN A 79 10.77 -6.57 3.55
N PRO A 80 11.29 -7.78 3.84
CA PRO A 80 10.49 -8.84 4.47
C PRO A 80 10.14 -8.54 5.93
N TYR A 81 10.84 -7.62 6.59
CA TYR A 81 10.48 -7.20 7.94
C TYR A 81 9.20 -6.33 7.96
N ILE A 82 9.03 -5.44 6.97
CA ILE A 82 7.84 -4.60 6.82
C ILE A 82 6.65 -5.45 6.45
N TYR A 83 6.83 -6.37 5.50
CA TYR A 83 5.81 -7.35 5.13
C TYR A 83 5.19 -8.01 6.37
N ARG A 84 6.02 -8.50 7.30
CA ARG A 84 5.53 -9.14 8.53
C ARG A 84 4.83 -8.17 9.49
N GLN A 85 5.32 -6.93 9.60
CA GLN A 85 4.72 -5.91 10.47
C GLN A 85 3.38 -5.40 9.92
N ALA A 86 3.27 -5.30 8.60
CA ALA A 86 2.07 -4.89 7.89
C ALA A 86 0.88 -5.81 8.15
N VAL A 87 1.08 -7.14 8.16
CA VAL A 87 0.02 -8.14 8.41
C VAL A 87 -0.68 -7.93 9.76
N PHE A 88 0.01 -7.38 10.76
CA PHE A 88 -0.58 -7.14 12.08
C PHE A 88 -1.60 -5.99 12.08
N ARG A 89 -1.54 -5.09 11.09
CA ARG A 89 -2.37 -3.90 11.02
C ARG A 89 -3.66 -4.21 10.24
N LYS A 90 -4.79 -3.71 10.73
CA LYS A 90 -6.12 -3.97 10.12
C LYS A 90 -6.16 -3.49 8.66
N GLY A 91 -6.70 -4.33 7.77
CA GLY A 91 -7.06 -3.95 6.40
C GLY A 91 -5.89 -3.87 5.42
N LEU A 92 -4.67 -4.12 5.89
CA LEU A 92 -3.47 -4.11 5.09
C LEU A 92 -3.16 -5.51 4.56
N ARG A 93 -2.88 -5.60 3.26
CA ARG A 93 -2.41 -6.79 2.58
C ARG A 93 -1.05 -6.48 1.98
N PRO A 94 0.04 -7.03 2.53
CA PRO A 94 1.37 -6.77 1.99
C PRO A 94 1.68 -7.71 0.82
N MET A 95 2.43 -7.17 -0.14
CA MET A 95 3.02 -7.79 -1.32
C MET A 95 4.54 -7.58 -1.21
N LEU A 96 5.30 -8.66 -1.26
CA LEU A 96 6.76 -8.61 -1.24
C LEU A 96 7.28 -8.58 -2.69
N VAL A 97 8.19 -7.64 -2.98
CA VAL A 97 8.81 -7.50 -4.30
C VAL A 97 10.33 -7.56 -4.16
N ASP A 98 10.99 -8.54 -4.78
CA ASP A 98 12.45 -8.74 -4.62
C ASP A 98 13.30 -7.58 -5.13
N SER A 99 12.77 -6.77 -6.04
CA SER A 99 13.31 -5.47 -6.43
C SER A 99 12.25 -4.72 -7.23
N PHE A 100 12.17 -3.38 -7.09
CA PHE A 100 11.25 -2.49 -7.82
C PHE A 100 11.41 -2.48 -9.37
N GLY A 101 11.95 -3.55 -9.96
CA GLY A 101 12.06 -3.80 -11.40
C GLY A 101 12.09 -5.28 -11.81
N ALA A 102 11.87 -6.25 -10.91
CA ALA A 102 11.81 -7.66 -11.27
C ALA A 102 10.57 -8.32 -10.66
N THR A 103 9.54 -8.56 -11.47
CA THR A 103 8.34 -9.30 -11.07
C THR A 103 8.69 -10.76 -10.80
N LEU A 104 8.62 -11.17 -9.54
CA LEU A 104 8.47 -12.57 -9.16
C LEU A 104 6.98 -12.90 -9.13
N ALA A 105 6.44 -13.30 -10.29
CA ALA A 105 5.08 -13.82 -10.40
C ALA A 105 4.94 -15.28 -9.92
N ASP A 106 5.98 -15.89 -9.35
CA ASP A 106 5.92 -17.28 -8.89
C ASP A 106 6.75 -17.42 -7.60
N LYS A 107 6.07 -17.50 -6.46
CA LYS A 107 6.31 -18.48 -5.37
C LYS A 107 5.52 -18.11 -4.13
N GLY A 108 4.43 -18.84 -3.94
CA GLY A 108 3.79 -18.95 -2.63
C GLY A 108 4.78 -19.46 -1.57
N ALA A 109 4.63 -18.92 -0.36
CA ALA A 109 4.88 -19.59 0.91
C ALA A 109 6.10 -20.54 0.95
N SER A 110 7.32 -20.03 0.79
CA SER A 110 8.52 -20.64 1.36
C SER A 110 9.74 -19.76 1.08
N PHE A 111 10.11 -18.86 1.99
CA PHE A 111 11.39 -18.15 1.85
C PHE A 111 11.99 -17.70 3.19
N MET A 112 12.83 -18.57 3.76
CA MET A 112 13.86 -18.22 4.73
C MET A 112 15.27 -18.56 4.19
N GLY A 113 15.38 -18.89 2.90
CA GLY A 113 16.58 -19.48 2.29
C GLY A 113 17.54 -18.53 1.58
N ASP A 114 17.09 -17.74 0.58
CA ASP A 114 18.04 -17.28 -0.44
C ASP A 114 18.19 -15.75 -0.57
N LEU A 115 18.27 -15.05 0.55
CA LEU A 115 18.45 -13.59 0.59
C LEU A 115 19.84 -13.10 0.14
N LYS A 116 20.83 -13.99 -0.01
CA LYS A 116 22.22 -13.61 -0.37
C LYS A 116 22.56 -13.68 -1.86
N ALA A 117 21.75 -14.32 -2.69
CA ALA A 117 22.10 -14.57 -4.10
C ALA A 117 21.73 -13.43 -5.07
N MET A 118 20.77 -12.56 -4.71
CA MET A 118 20.22 -11.56 -5.65
C MET A 118 20.88 -10.17 -5.63
N ARG A 119 21.78 -9.89 -4.68
CA ARG A 119 22.39 -8.56 -4.48
C ARG A 119 23.38 -8.12 -5.58
N ARG A 120 23.44 -8.82 -6.72
CA ARG A 120 24.32 -8.49 -7.85
C ARG A 120 23.53 -8.52 -9.17
N LYS A 121 22.73 -7.49 -9.43
CA LYS A 121 22.48 -6.92 -10.79
C LYS A 121 21.31 -5.94 -10.73
N SER A 122 21.62 -4.65 -10.72
CA SER A 122 20.75 -3.63 -11.33
C SER A 122 21.55 -2.34 -11.52
N SER A 123 22.24 -2.24 -12.67
CA SER A 123 22.66 -0.95 -13.21
C SER A 123 21.62 -0.46 -14.23
N MET A 124 21.36 0.85 -14.13
CA MET A 124 20.91 1.81 -15.13
C MET A 124 19.53 1.68 -15.80
N GLY A 125 18.71 2.74 -15.58
CA GLY A 125 17.60 3.15 -16.46
C GLY A 125 16.34 3.61 -15.72
N GLY A 126 16.19 4.93 -15.51
CA GLY A 126 14.93 5.67 -15.23
C GLY A 126 14.07 5.24 -14.03
N GLN A 127 14.24 5.90 -12.87
CA GLN A 127 13.41 5.71 -11.66
C GLN A 127 11.88 5.80 -11.93
N GLN A 128 11.41 6.65 -12.85
CA GLN A 128 9.98 6.80 -13.17
C GLN A 128 9.36 5.56 -13.85
N LEU A 129 10.13 4.87 -14.71
CA LEU A 129 9.67 3.67 -15.39
C LEU A 129 9.49 2.52 -14.38
N LYS A 130 10.31 2.51 -13.33
CA LYS A 130 10.25 1.51 -12.26
C LYS A 130 8.95 1.58 -11.46
N VAL A 131 8.53 2.78 -11.04
CA VAL A 131 7.30 2.97 -10.24
C VAL A 131 6.07 2.53 -11.02
N ASN A 132 5.95 2.88 -12.30
CA ASN A 132 4.80 2.46 -13.12
C ASN A 132 4.73 0.93 -13.27
N THR A 133 5.86 0.24 -13.44
CA THR A 133 5.90 -1.23 -13.48
C THR A 133 5.45 -1.85 -12.15
N VAL A 134 5.87 -1.27 -11.03
CA VAL A 134 5.48 -1.72 -9.69
C VAL A 134 3.98 -1.51 -9.47
N LEU A 135 3.44 -0.36 -9.86
CA LEU A 135 2.01 -0.08 -9.80
C LEU A 135 1.21 -1.05 -10.69
N GLN A 136 1.70 -1.37 -11.89
CA GLN A 136 1.09 -2.40 -12.73
C GLN A 136 1.11 -3.79 -12.10
N SER A 137 2.22 -4.18 -11.45
CA SER A 137 2.29 -5.45 -10.73
C SER A 137 1.34 -5.49 -9.52
N ALA A 138 1.20 -4.38 -8.80
CA ALA A 138 0.27 -4.23 -7.69
C ALA A 138 -1.19 -4.35 -8.17
N CYS A 139 -1.53 -3.70 -9.29
CA CYS A 139 -2.84 -3.86 -9.92
C CYS A 139 -3.10 -5.30 -10.38
N ARG A 140 -2.09 -6.01 -10.91
CA ARG A 140 -2.21 -7.42 -11.29
C ARG A 140 -2.51 -8.31 -10.07
N GLU A 141 -1.76 -8.16 -8.99
CA GLU A 141 -2.00 -8.91 -7.76
C GLU A 141 -3.37 -8.60 -7.16
N GLY A 142 -3.79 -7.33 -7.19
CA GLY A 142 -5.13 -6.94 -6.76
C GLY A 142 -6.26 -7.61 -7.55
N LYS A 143 -6.06 -7.88 -8.85
CA LYS A 143 -7.00 -8.68 -9.66
C LYS A 143 -6.98 -10.15 -9.27
N GLU A 144 -5.80 -10.74 -9.06
CA GLU A 144 -5.65 -12.15 -8.65
C GLU A 144 -6.31 -12.40 -7.29
N LEU A 145 -6.16 -11.46 -6.36
CA LEU A 145 -6.82 -11.48 -5.05
C LEU A 145 -8.31 -11.08 -5.11
N SER A 146 -8.85 -10.80 -6.29
CA SER A 146 -10.23 -10.35 -6.52
C SER A 146 -10.63 -9.12 -5.70
N LEU A 147 -9.68 -8.24 -5.38
CA LEU A 147 -9.92 -6.98 -4.67
C LEU A 147 -10.48 -5.91 -5.60
N VAL A 148 -10.07 -5.94 -6.87
CA VAL A 148 -10.38 -4.89 -7.84
C VAL A 148 -10.80 -5.49 -9.17
N LYS A 149 -11.84 -4.93 -9.80
CA LYS A 149 -12.32 -5.33 -11.12
C LYS A 149 -11.67 -4.45 -12.21
N PRO A 150 -11.54 -4.96 -13.45
CA PRO A 150 -11.13 -4.11 -14.57
C PRO A 150 -12.12 -2.94 -14.73
N GLY A 151 -11.61 -1.72 -14.78
CA GLY A 151 -12.37 -0.47 -14.85
C GLY A 151 -12.50 0.30 -13.53
N ASP A 152 -12.18 -0.31 -12.39
CA ASP A 152 -12.24 0.36 -11.09
C ASP A 152 -11.07 1.35 -10.92
N LYS A 153 -11.29 2.39 -10.09
CA LYS A 153 -10.26 3.37 -9.73
C LYS A 153 -9.46 2.88 -8.52
N VAL A 154 -8.17 3.18 -8.51
CA VAL A 154 -7.22 2.81 -7.46
C VAL A 154 -6.43 4.05 -7.04
N ILE A 155 -6.21 4.20 -5.74
CA ILE A 155 -5.42 5.29 -5.18
C ILE A 155 -4.01 4.77 -4.93
N ALA A 156 -2.98 5.40 -5.49
CA ALA A 156 -1.59 5.06 -5.27
C ALA A 156 -0.90 6.13 -4.43
N ILE A 157 -0.22 5.72 -3.36
CA ILE A 157 0.64 6.55 -2.52
C ILE A 157 2.07 6.02 -2.67
N TYR A 158 3.00 6.89 -3.05
CA TYR A 158 4.41 6.56 -3.16
C TYR A 158 5.28 7.81 -3.03
N ASP A 159 6.56 7.58 -2.76
CA ASP A 159 7.58 8.60 -2.79
C ASP A 159 8.08 8.82 -4.23
N SER A 160 8.22 10.07 -4.65
CA SER A 160 8.78 10.42 -5.96
C SER A 160 10.28 10.12 -6.04
N ASP A 161 10.99 10.24 -4.92
CA ASP A 161 12.44 10.14 -4.84
C ASP A 161 12.82 8.99 -3.91
N LEU A 162 12.67 7.77 -4.43
CA LEU A 162 13.04 6.50 -3.78
C LEU A 162 14.58 6.33 -3.66
N SER A 163 15.31 7.37 -3.25
CA SER A 163 16.78 7.41 -3.20
C SER A 163 17.36 7.90 -1.88
N ASP A 164 16.60 8.60 -1.05
CA ASP A 164 17.19 9.40 0.03
C ASP A 164 17.13 8.72 1.41
N GLY A 165 16.50 7.55 1.50
CA GLY A 165 16.41 6.76 2.75
C GLY A 165 15.55 7.41 3.85
N VAL A 166 14.92 8.55 3.56
CA VAL A 166 13.85 9.16 4.34
C VAL A 166 12.57 8.89 3.57
N GLU A 167 11.66 8.09 4.13
CA GLU A 167 10.39 7.81 3.47
C GLU A 167 9.45 9.01 3.65
N GLU A 168 9.30 9.84 2.61
CA GLU A 168 8.32 10.91 2.58
C GLU A 168 7.35 10.67 1.43
N ALA A 169 6.18 10.12 1.75
CA ALA A 169 5.09 9.99 0.81
C ALA A 169 4.70 11.37 0.25
N THR A 170 5.20 11.65 -0.96
CA THR A 170 5.08 12.95 -1.62
C THR A 170 4.01 12.95 -2.70
N THR A 171 3.72 11.78 -3.30
CA THR A 171 2.79 11.69 -4.44
C THR A 171 1.56 10.84 -4.13
N LEU A 172 0.39 11.39 -4.44
CA LEU A 172 -0.89 10.70 -4.49
C LEU A 172 -1.37 10.72 -5.93
N ARG A 173 -1.60 9.53 -6.51
CA ARG A 173 -2.07 9.38 -7.89
C ARG A 173 -3.32 8.50 -7.94
N VAL A 174 -4.34 8.92 -8.67
CA VAL A 174 -5.47 8.07 -9.02
C VAL A 174 -5.16 7.36 -10.35
N ILE A 175 -5.36 6.04 -10.38
CA ILE A 175 -5.09 5.17 -11.53
C ILE A 175 -6.35 4.38 -11.81
N THR A 176 -6.71 4.22 -13.08
CA THR A 176 -7.77 3.29 -13.48
C THR A 176 -7.15 1.95 -13.80
N VAL A 177 -7.73 0.87 -13.28
CA VAL A 177 -7.28 -0.48 -13.60
C VAL A 177 -7.78 -0.83 -15.00
N GLU A 178 -6.85 -1.08 -15.92
CA GLU A 178 -7.15 -1.60 -17.27
C GLU A 178 -7.66 -3.04 -17.24
#